data_AF-A0A966Z2C9-F1
#
_entry.id   AF-A0A966Z2C9-F1
#
_cell.length_a   1.000
_cell.length_b   1.000
_cell.length_c   1.000
_cell.angle_alpha   90.00
_cell.angle_beta   90.00
_cell.angle_gamma   90.00
#
_symmetry.space_group_name_H-M   'P 1'
#
loop_
_entity.id
_entity.type
_entity.pdbx_description
1 polymer ?
#
loop_
_entity_poly.entity_id
_entity_poly.type
_entity_poly.pdbx_seq_one_letter_code
_entity_poly.pdbx_strand_id
1 'polypeptide(L)' 'MRPVDDLELTVRSANCLKAENIYYIGDLIQRTENELLKTPNLGRKSLNEIKDVLAARGLSLGMKLDSWPPASLGQ' A
#
# COMPACT_ATOMS: atom_id res chain seq x y z
N MET A 1 -3.97 -11.03 8.99
CA MET A 1 -4.14 -9.85 8.12
C MET A 1 -3.19 -9.97 6.95
N ARG A 2 -3.53 -9.41 5.79
CA ARG A 2 -2.70 -9.52 4.57
C ARG A 2 -1.62 -8.42 4.54
N PRO A 3 -0.32 -8.73 4.72
CA PRO A 3 0.76 -7.76 4.56
C PRO A 3 0.87 -7.30 3.10
N VAL A 4 1.55 -6.18 2.89
CA VAL A 4 1.90 -5.73 1.52
C VAL A 4 2.84 -6.71 0.81
N ASP A 5 3.55 -7.55 1.55
CA ASP A 5 4.44 -8.58 0.99
C ASP A 5 3.64 -9.68 0.24
N ASP A 6 2.37 -9.93 0.62
CA ASP A 6 1.47 -10.88 -0.09
C ASP A 6 1.01 -10.36 -1.46
N LEU A 7 1.25 -9.07 -1.75
CA LEU A 7 0.91 -8.47 -3.04
C LEU A 7 1.89 -8.87 -4.15
N GLU A 8 2.97 -9.59 -3.83
CA GLU A 8 4.03 -10.00 -4.78
C GLU A 8 4.63 -8.80 -5.55
N LEU A 9 4.69 -7.64 -4.89
CA LEU A 9 5.30 -6.44 -5.42
C LEU A 9 6.81 -6.63 -5.61
N THR A 10 7.41 -5.87 -6.53
CA THR A 10 8.86 -5.81 -6.64
C THR A 10 9.49 -5.40 -5.30
N VAL A 11 10.71 -5.91 -5.05
CA VAL A 11 11.51 -5.58 -3.85
C VAL A 11 11.61 -4.05 -3.65
N ARG A 12 11.69 -3.28 -4.74
CA ARG A 12 11.68 -1.83 -4.69
C ARG A 12 10.36 -1.30 -4.14
N SER A 13 9.24 -1.67 -4.74
CA SER A 13 7.91 -1.19 -4.35
C SER A 13 7.58 -1.59 -2.90
N ALA A 14 7.89 -2.82 -2.49
CA ALA A 14 7.74 -3.27 -1.10
C ALA A 14 8.61 -2.45 -0.11
N ASN A 15 9.86 -2.17 -0.45
CA ASN A 15 10.75 -1.35 0.38
C ASN A 15 10.31 0.12 0.46
N CYS A 16 9.76 0.68 -0.63
CA CYS A 16 9.19 2.03 -0.63
C CYS A 16 8.01 2.12 0.33
N LEU A 17 7.13 1.11 0.34
CA LEU A 17 5.99 1.06 1.26
C LEU A 17 6.45 0.91 2.71
N LYS A 18 7.41 0.03 2.99
CA LYS A 18 8.00 -0.13 4.33
C LYS A 18 8.66 1.16 4.84
N ALA A 19 9.34 1.90 3.96
CA ALA A 19 9.93 3.21 4.30
C ALA A 19 8.87 4.27 4.68
N GLU A 20 7.64 4.14 4.16
CA GLU A 20 6.50 5.00 4.50
C GLU A 20 5.67 4.45 5.68
N ASN A 21 6.19 3.45 6.41
CA ASN A 21 5.49 2.73 7.48
C ASN A 21 4.20 2.04 7.01
N ILE A 22 4.14 1.63 5.74
CA ILE A 22 3.02 0.89 5.16
C ILE A 22 3.39 -0.60 5.15
N TYR A 23 2.86 -1.35 6.10
CA TYR A 23 3.15 -2.78 6.26
C TYR A 23 1.99 -3.66 5.79
N TYR A 24 0.76 -3.12 5.79
CA TYR A 24 -0.43 -3.87 5.45
C TYR A 24 -1.15 -3.28 4.24
N ILE A 25 -1.91 -4.12 3.54
CA ILE A 25 -2.77 -3.67 2.44
C ILE A 25 -3.76 -2.61 2.92
N GLY A 26 -4.25 -2.72 4.17
CA GLY A 26 -5.15 -1.74 4.77
C GLY A 26 -4.53 -0.34 4.86
N ASP A 27 -3.26 -0.25 5.27
CA ASP A 27 -2.52 1.02 5.28
C ASP A 27 -2.35 1.57 3.86
N LEU A 28 -2.00 0.69 2.91
CA LEU A 28 -1.75 1.05 1.52
C LEU A 28 -2.98 1.64 0.84
N ILE A 29 -4.14 0.97 0.94
CA ILE A 29 -5.35 1.41 0.24
C ILE A 29 -5.93 2.71 0.78
N GLN A 30 -5.61 3.09 2.02
CA GLN A 30 -6.00 4.40 2.58
C GLN A 30 -5.17 5.56 2.04
N ARG A 31 -3.96 5.28 1.51
CA ARG A 31 -3.11 6.31 0.91
C ARG A 31 -3.62 6.72 -0.45
N THR A 32 -3.51 8.00 -0.73
CA THR A 32 -3.84 8.55 -2.05
C THR A 32 -2.63 8.50 -2.98
N GLU A 33 -2.91 8.47 -4.28
CA GLU A 33 -1.87 8.51 -5.32
C GLU A 33 -0.93 9.72 -5.16
N ASN A 34 -1.49 10.86 -4.77
CA ASN A 34 -0.76 12.11 -4.56
C ASN A 34 0.17 12.05 -3.33
N GLU A 35 -0.24 11.35 -2.26
CA GLU A 35 0.64 11.12 -1.10
C GLU A 35 1.81 10.22 -1.46
N LEU A 36 1.55 9.11 -2.16
CA LEU A 36 2.59 8.18 -2.58
C LEU A 36 3.57 8.84 -3.57
N LEU A 37 3.12 9.76 -4.44
CA LEU A 37 4.00 10.51 -5.34
C LEU A 37 4.85 11.57 -4.65
N LYS A 38 4.47 12.02 -3.46
CA LYS A 38 5.29 12.95 -2.66
C LYS A 38 6.47 12.25 -1.99
N THR A 39 6.39 10.93 -1.82
CA THR A 39 7.47 10.12 -1.28
C THR A 39 8.67 10.10 -2.23
N PRO A 40 9.87 10.52 -1.79
CA PRO A 40 11.06 10.61 -2.66
C PRO A 40 11.50 9.24 -3.22
N ASN A 41 11.16 8.16 -2.53
CA ASN A 41 11.54 6.80 -2.92
C ASN A 41 10.55 6.14 -3.90
N LEU A 42 9.35 6.71 -4.08
CA LEU A 42 8.25 6.08 -4.81
C LEU A 42 8.00 6.82 -6.13
N GLY A 43 8.45 6.20 -7.24
CA GLY A 43 8.33 6.77 -8.58
C GLY A 43 7.05 6.35 -9.30
N ARG A 44 6.77 7.00 -10.45
CA ARG A 44 5.61 6.68 -11.31
C ARG A 44 5.51 5.20 -11.70
N LYS A 45 6.65 4.54 -11.91
CA LYS A 45 6.70 3.11 -12.25
C LYS A 45 6.19 2.24 -11.09
N SER A 46 6.69 2.46 -9.88
CA SER A 46 6.27 1.77 -8.66
C SER A 46 4.81 2.05 -8.33
N LEU A 47 4.35 3.29 -8.55
CA LEU A 47 2.97 3.68 -8.35
C LEU A 47 2.01 2.93 -9.28
N ASN A 48 2.33 2.85 -10.57
CA ASN A 48 1.53 2.09 -11.53
C ASN A 48 1.49 0.61 -11.17
N GLU A 49 2.63 0.02 -10.80
CA GLU A 49 2.70 -1.37 -10.36
C GLU A 49 1.78 -1.63 -9.16
N ILE A 50 1.83 -0.77 -8.14
CA ILE A 50 0.94 -0.83 -6.98
C ILE A 50 -0.53 -0.75 -7.41
N LYS A 51 -0.88 0.19 -8.30
CA LYS A 51 -2.26 0.37 -8.80
C LYS A 51 -2.73 -0.87 -9.58
N ASP A 52 -1.90 -1.42 -10.44
CA ASP A 52 -2.23 -2.60 -11.25
C ASP A 52 -2.46 -3.82 -10.36
N VAL A 53 -1.61 -4.03 -9.36
CA VAL A 53 -1.73 -5.15 -8.41
C VAL A 53 -2.96 -4.99 -7.50
N LEU A 54 -3.26 -3.77 -7.05
CA LEU A 54 -4.49 -3.49 -6.30
C LEU A 54 -5.72 -3.73 -7.19
N ALA A 55 -5.72 -3.24 -8.42
CA ALA A 55 -6.80 -3.41 -9.37
C ALA A 55 -7.05 -4.88 -9.70
N ALA A 56 -6.00 -5.69 -9.87
CA ALA A 56 -6.11 -7.14 -10.09
C ALA A 56 -6.80 -7.87 -8.93
N ARG A 57 -6.78 -7.29 -7.72
CA ARG A 57 -7.45 -7.81 -6.51
C ARG A 57 -8.78 -7.12 -6.22
N GLY A 58 -9.24 -6.23 -7.10
CA GLY A 58 -10.47 -5.45 -6.92
C GLY A 58 -10.37 -4.34 -5.87
N LEU A 59 -9.16 -3.86 -5.59
CA LEU A 59 -8.86 -2.79 -4.63
C LEU A 59 -8.40 -1.52 -5.36
N SER A 60 -8.49 -0.38 -4.67
CA SER A 60 -8.02 0.91 -5.17
C SER A 60 -7.33 1.73 -4.08
N LEU A 61 -6.59 2.75 -4.49
CA LEU A 61 -5.98 3.74 -3.59
C LEU A 61 -7.03 4.78 -3.15
N GLY A 62 -6.86 5.35 -1.96
CA GLY A 62 -7.80 6.32 -1.37
C GLY A 62 -9.10 5.72 -0.82
N MET A 63 -9.13 4.41 -0.57
CA MET A 63 -10.26 3.75 0.08
C MET A 63 -10.29 4.11 1.56
N LYS A 64 -11.46 4.53 2.07
CA LYS A 64 -11.65 4.77 3.49
C LYS A 64 -12.07 3.47 4.18
N LEU A 65 -11.30 3.05 5.18
CA LEU A 65 -11.63 1.90 6.01
C LEU A 65 -12.17 2.41 7.36
N ASP A 66 -13.44 2.13 7.66
CA ASP A 66 -14.09 2.62 8.88
C ASP A 66 -13.67 1.88 10.16
N SER A 67 -12.83 0.84 10.05
CA SER A 67 -12.38 0.01 11.20
C SER A 67 -10.91 -0.41 11.09
N TRP A 68 -10.06 0.47 10.57
CA TRP A 68 -8.62 0.27 10.50
C TRP A 68 -7.87 1.22 11.44
N PRO A 69 -6.84 0.76 12.17
CA PRO A 69 -6.32 -0.60 12.24
C PRO A 69 -7.26 -1.52 13.06
N PRO A 70 -7.43 -2.81 12.69
CA PRO A 70 -8.25 -3.74 13.46
C PRO A 70 -7.59 -4.01 14.82
N ALA A 71 -8.40 -4.23 15.86
CA ALA A 71 -7.92 -4.43 17.24
C ALA A 71 -6.87 -5.56 17.40
N SER A 72 -6.81 -6.51 16.47
CA SER A 72 -5.83 -7.60 16.45
C SER A 72 -4.44 -7.21 15.93
N LEU A 73 -4.19 -5.93 15.58
CA LEU A 73 -2.89 -5.43 15.11
C LEU A 73 -1.96 -5.09 16.29
N GLY A 74 -2.48 -5.08 17.52
CA GLY A 74 -1.71 -4.98 18.76
C GLY A 74 -1.73 -6.29 19.54
N GLN A 75 -0.75 -7.17 19.28
CA GLN A 75 -0.27 -8.15 20.24
C GLN A 75 1.18 -8.54 19.94
#